data_AF-A0A091BHR7-F1
#
_entry.id   AF-A0A091BHR7-F1
#
_cell.length_a   1.000
_cell.length_b   1.000
_cell.length_c   1.000
_cell.angle_alpha   90.00
_cell.angle_beta   90.00
_cell.angle_gamma   90.00
#
_symmetry.space_group_name_H-M   'P 1'
#
loop_
_entity.id
_entity.type
_entity.pdbx_description
1 polymer ?
#
loop_
_entity_poly.entity_id
_entity_poly.type
_entity_poly.pdbx_seq_one_letter_code
_entity_poly.pdbx_strand_id
1 'polypeptide(L)'
;MKDLRNLLIDCRIELRKAQRDFHKTELCDRLDVAIQDLAGVRAPDPAAPKVAEKTPEATAAAAVESFHEALPTGEKAQTANQVALAWQAAARDLKFTDLPLYEALSKKVMTKLGTKTVLDQTTELRELEQSLAAQKEQFETLAGAKQAIVAQRDTLLGALATAVPQLNDGGDPIAVALARLELLKSQSTKAVAAGVAQVVEAESHVPTQQLLEQVSAGARPLTRDQREWCIGEAMVTSGFQYTPVELIEQGDAYLAKLILDARRG
;
A
#
# COMPACT_ATOMS: atom_id res chain seq x y z
N MET A 1 -15.02 -26.21 -37.63
CA MET A 1 -14.64 -27.30 -36.72
C MET A 1 -15.20 -28.59 -37.29
N LYS A 2 -14.38 -29.65 -37.43
CA LYS A 2 -14.87 -30.94 -37.95
C LYS A 2 -15.82 -31.53 -36.91
N ASP A 3 -17.01 -31.92 -37.34
CA ASP A 3 -18.02 -32.57 -36.50
C ASP A 3 -17.42 -33.81 -35.84
N LEU A 4 -17.68 -34.02 -34.54
CA LEU A 4 -17.13 -35.12 -33.74
C LEU A 4 -17.40 -36.48 -34.40
N ARG A 5 -18.56 -36.61 -35.05
CA ARG A 5 -18.92 -37.78 -35.87
C ARG A 5 -17.93 -38.03 -37.00
N ASN A 6 -17.54 -37.00 -37.73
CA ASN A 6 -16.59 -37.12 -38.84
C ASN A 6 -15.21 -37.53 -38.34
N LEU A 7 -14.81 -37.06 -37.16
CA LEU A 7 -13.55 -37.45 -36.53
C LEU A 7 -13.55 -38.93 -36.12
N LEU A 8 -14.66 -39.44 -35.57
CA LEU A 8 -14.79 -40.86 -35.22
C LEU A 8 -14.81 -41.77 -36.46
N ILE A 9 -15.44 -41.31 -37.55
CA ILE A 9 -15.41 -42.02 -38.84
C ILE A 9 -13.97 -42.07 -39.39
N ASP A 10 -13.23 -40.96 -39.36
CA ASP A 10 -11.83 -40.91 -39.78
C ASP A 10 -10.95 -41.83 -38.91
N CYS A 11 -11.14 -41.83 -37.59
CA CYS A 11 -10.46 -42.74 -36.67
C CYS A 11 -10.74 -44.21 -37.00
N ARG A 12 -12.00 -44.58 -37.30
CA ARG A 12 -12.37 -45.94 -37.69
C ARG A 12 -11.69 -46.38 -39.00
N ILE A 13 -11.59 -45.49 -39.98
CA ILE A 13 -10.94 -45.78 -41.27
C ILE A 13 -9.44 -46.05 -41.08
N GLU A 14 -8.76 -45.25 -40.25
CA GLU A 14 -7.34 -45.42 -39.99
C GLU A 14 -7.04 -46.66 -39.13
N LEU A 15 -7.89 -46.99 -38.16
CA LEU A 15 -7.75 -48.21 -37.35
C LEU A 15 -7.94 -49.49 -38.19
N ARG A 16 -8.84 -49.45 -39.17
CA ARG A 16 -9.01 -50.54 -40.14
C ARG A 16 -7.78 -50.76 -41.02
N LYS A 17 -7.00 -49.71 -41.32
CA LYS A 17 -5.75 -49.81 -42.09
C LYS A 17 -4.59 -50.32 -41.24
N ALA A 18 -4.54 -49.90 -39.97
CA ALA A 18 -3.44 -50.21 -39.07
C ALA A 18 -3.51 -51.62 -38.48
N GLN A 19 -4.71 -52.18 -38.30
CA GLN A 19 -4.91 -53.49 -37.68
C GLN A 19 -5.67 -54.44 -38.61
N ARG A 20 -5.04 -55.56 -38.96
CA ARG A 20 -5.70 -56.66 -39.67
C ARG A 20 -6.76 -57.27 -38.74
N ASP A 21 -7.96 -57.50 -39.26
CA ASP A 21 -9.12 -57.97 -38.50
C ASP A 21 -9.69 -56.97 -37.45
N PHE A 22 -9.47 -55.66 -37.61
CA PHE A 22 -10.05 -54.62 -36.75
C PHE A 22 -11.56 -54.78 -36.51
N HIS A 23 -12.32 -55.22 -37.53
CA HIS A 23 -13.77 -55.45 -37.44
C HIS A 23 -14.19 -56.55 -36.47
N LYS A 24 -13.27 -57.35 -35.92
CA LYS A 24 -13.56 -58.37 -34.91
C LYS A 24 -13.23 -57.91 -33.48
N THR A 25 -12.77 -56.66 -33.33
CA THR A 25 -12.38 -56.11 -32.03
C THR A 25 -13.56 -55.40 -31.38
N GLU A 26 -13.68 -55.52 -30.06
CA GLU A 26 -14.68 -54.76 -29.28
C GLU A 26 -14.58 -53.24 -29.48
N LEU A 27 -13.40 -52.76 -29.86
CA LEU A 27 -13.15 -51.35 -30.14
C LEU A 27 -13.89 -50.89 -31.42
N CYS A 28 -14.04 -51.76 -32.42
CA CYS A 28 -14.87 -51.47 -33.60
C CYS A 28 -16.35 -51.37 -33.22
N ASP A 29 -16.84 -52.28 -32.39
CA ASP A 29 -18.24 -52.27 -31.94
C ASP A 29 -18.56 -51.02 -31.12
N ARG A 30 -17.67 -50.63 -30.20
CA ARG A 30 -17.82 -49.39 -29.40
C ARG A 30 -17.77 -48.13 -30.25
N LEU A 31 -16.90 -48.08 -31.27
CA LEU A 31 -16.86 -46.95 -32.21
C LEU A 31 -18.12 -46.90 -33.08
N ASP A 32 -18.65 -48.03 -33.51
CA ASP A 32 -19.85 -48.10 -34.34
C ASP A 32 -21.10 -47.66 -33.56
N VAL A 33 -21.22 -48.04 -32.28
CA VAL A 33 -22.27 -47.54 -31.37
C VAL A 33 -22.16 -46.02 -31.20
N ALA A 34 -20.96 -45.50 -30.88
CA ALA A 34 -20.77 -44.05 -30.69
C ALA A 34 -21.06 -43.22 -31.96
N ILE A 35 -20.75 -43.75 -33.14
CA ILE A 35 -21.08 -43.10 -34.43
C ILE A 35 -22.60 -43.09 -34.67
N GLN A 36 -23.30 -44.16 -34.29
CA GLN A 36 -24.76 -44.26 -34.41
C GLN A 36 -25.47 -43.34 -33.43
N ASP A 37 -25.02 -43.26 -32.18
CA ASP A 37 -25.59 -42.37 -31.17
C ASP A 37 -25.49 -40.90 -31.59
N LEU A 38 -24.33 -40.49 -32.12
CA LEU A 38 -24.14 -39.15 -32.67
C LEU A 38 -24.92 -38.89 -33.96
N ALA A 39 -25.32 -39.95 -34.69
CA ALA A 39 -26.22 -39.82 -35.82
C ALA A 39 -27.69 -39.63 -35.38
N GLY A 40 -28.10 -40.27 -34.28
CA GLY A 40 -29.44 -40.16 -33.68
C GLY A 40 -29.71 -38.80 -33.03
N VAL A 41 -28.69 -38.16 -32.46
CA VAL A 41 -28.80 -36.82 -31.83
C VAL A 41 -29.05 -35.69 -32.84
N ARG A 42 -28.86 -35.93 -34.16
CA ARG A 42 -28.94 -34.91 -35.22
C ARG A 42 -30.17 -35.04 -36.14
N ALA A 43 -31.28 -35.58 -35.67
CA ALA A 43 -32.57 -35.41 -36.33
C ALA A 43 -33.18 -34.04 -35.91
N PRO A 44 -33.44 -33.08 -36.82
CA PRO A 44 -34.07 -31.82 -36.47
C PRO A 44 -35.59 -31.93 -36.59
N ASP A 45 -36.32 -31.83 -35.47
CA ASP A 45 -37.77 -31.52 -35.52
C ASP A 45 -37.99 -30.00 -35.37
N PRO A 46 -38.84 -29.38 -36.21
CA PRO A 46 -38.96 -27.93 -36.33
C PRO A 46 -40.12 -27.39 -35.49
N ALA A 47 -39.85 -26.81 -34.32
CA ALA A 47 -40.79 -25.89 -33.68
C ALA A 47 -40.10 -25.06 -32.58
N ALA A 48 -39.73 -23.82 -32.91
CA ALA A 48 -39.65 -22.74 -31.93
C ALA A 48 -41.08 -22.34 -31.51
N PRO A 49 -41.34 -21.78 -30.29
CA PRO A 49 -40.84 -20.44 -29.95
C PRO A 49 -40.55 -20.11 -28.46
N LYS A 50 -39.50 -19.30 -28.28
CA LYS A 50 -39.40 -17.98 -27.57
C LYS A 50 -39.54 -17.84 -26.04
N VAL A 51 -38.44 -17.29 -25.47
CA VAL A 51 -38.30 -16.13 -24.55
C VAL A 51 -38.96 -16.19 -23.16
N ALA A 52 -38.12 -16.22 -22.10
CA ALA A 52 -38.21 -15.26 -21.00
C ALA A 52 -36.94 -15.31 -20.12
N GLU A 53 -36.26 -14.18 -20.08
CA GLU A 53 -35.12 -13.80 -19.25
C GLU A 53 -35.62 -13.37 -17.86
N LYS A 54 -35.00 -13.86 -16.77
CA LYS A 54 -34.97 -13.20 -15.45
C LYS A 54 -33.93 -13.87 -14.52
N THR A 55 -32.96 -13.07 -14.08
CA THR A 55 -32.12 -13.25 -12.89
C THR A 55 -32.30 -11.96 -12.06
N PRO A 56 -31.91 -11.85 -10.77
CA PRO A 56 -31.31 -12.84 -9.86
C PRO A 56 -31.91 -12.82 -8.43
N GLU A 57 -31.28 -13.61 -7.54
CA GLU A 57 -31.16 -13.38 -6.10
C GLU A 57 -32.12 -14.14 -5.15
N ALA A 58 -31.53 -14.64 -4.06
CA ALA A 58 -32.09 -15.44 -2.96
C ALA A 58 -32.29 -16.95 -3.22
N THR A 59 -31.22 -17.74 -2.98
CA THR A 59 -31.20 -18.87 -2.02
C THR A 59 -29.87 -19.62 -2.11
N ALA A 60 -28.84 -19.05 -1.51
CA ALA A 60 -27.55 -19.72 -1.27
C ALA A 60 -27.60 -20.70 -0.07
N ALA A 61 -28.72 -21.38 0.17
CA ALA A 61 -28.94 -22.12 1.42
C ALA A 61 -29.63 -23.50 1.29
N ALA A 62 -29.63 -24.13 0.10
CA ALA A 62 -30.33 -25.42 -0.09
C ALA A 62 -29.59 -26.40 -1.02
N ALA A 63 -28.26 -26.47 -0.95
CA ALA A 63 -27.45 -27.43 -1.73
C ALA A 63 -26.76 -28.50 -0.89
N VAL A 64 -27.24 -28.74 0.33
CA VAL A 64 -26.76 -29.85 1.19
C VAL A 64 -27.99 -30.56 1.73
N GLU A 65 -28.54 -31.49 0.94
CA GLU A 65 -29.26 -32.71 1.36
C GLU A 65 -30.10 -33.25 0.19
N SER A 66 -29.54 -34.24 -0.51
CA SER A 66 -30.30 -35.29 -1.20
C SER A 66 -29.31 -36.33 -1.71
N PHE A 67 -28.83 -37.15 -0.78
CA PHE A 67 -28.12 -38.39 -1.06
C PHE A 67 -29.07 -39.55 -0.72
N HIS A 68 -29.17 -40.53 -1.63
CA HIS A 68 -30.10 -41.67 -1.69
C HIS A 68 -31.55 -41.31 -2.07
N GLU A 69 -32.15 -41.78 -3.17
CA GLU A 69 -32.05 -43.09 -3.79
C GLU A 69 -32.72 -43.08 -5.18
N ALA A 70 -31.96 -43.39 -6.25
CA ALA A 70 -32.46 -43.94 -7.52
C ALA A 70 -31.29 -44.21 -8.49
N LEU A 71 -31.09 -45.48 -8.83
CA LEU A 71 -30.45 -45.93 -10.08
C LEU A 71 -31.47 -46.86 -10.77
N PRO A 72 -31.44 -47.07 -12.10
CA PRO A 72 -30.42 -46.65 -13.06
C PRO A 72 -30.99 -45.99 -14.34
N THR A 73 -30.09 -45.68 -15.27
CA THR A 73 -30.27 -45.30 -16.69
C THR A 73 -30.32 -43.80 -16.99
N GLY A 74 -29.32 -43.36 -17.76
CA GLY A 74 -29.08 -41.98 -18.16
C GLY A 74 -27.64 -41.58 -17.86
N GLU A 75 -26.70 -42.02 -18.70
CA GLU A 75 -25.31 -41.60 -18.63
C GLU A 75 -25.25 -40.07 -18.63
N LYS A 76 -24.89 -39.47 -17.49
CA LYS A 76 -24.62 -38.03 -17.44
C LYS A 76 -23.47 -37.77 -18.38
N ALA A 77 -23.74 -37.04 -19.48
CA ALA A 77 -22.71 -36.65 -20.43
C ALA A 77 -21.55 -36.01 -19.66
N GLN A 78 -20.38 -36.65 -19.72
CA GLN A 78 -19.21 -36.18 -18.98
C GLN A 78 -18.81 -34.80 -19.49
N THR A 79 -18.53 -33.88 -18.58
CA THR A 79 -18.08 -32.55 -18.99
C THR A 79 -16.71 -32.65 -19.65
N ALA A 80 -16.39 -31.74 -20.58
CA ALA A 80 -15.08 -31.72 -21.24
C ALA A 80 -13.91 -31.69 -20.24
N ASN A 81 -14.11 -31.08 -19.07
CA ASN A 81 -13.12 -31.04 -17.99
C ASN A 81 -12.95 -32.41 -17.30
N GLN A 82 -14.04 -33.15 -17.07
CA GLN A 82 -13.98 -34.51 -16.51
C GLN A 82 -13.25 -35.48 -17.47
N VAL A 83 -13.56 -35.38 -18.76
CA VAL A 83 -12.88 -36.16 -19.79
C VAL A 83 -11.38 -35.81 -19.85
N ALA A 84 -11.02 -34.52 -19.77
CA ALA A 84 -9.63 -34.09 -19.74
C ALA A 84 -8.87 -34.64 -18.52
N LEU A 85 -9.46 -34.57 -17.32
CA LEU A 85 -8.87 -35.12 -16.09
C LEU A 85 -8.69 -36.65 -16.16
N ALA A 86 -9.67 -37.36 -16.71
CA ALA A 86 -9.58 -38.80 -16.93
C ALA A 86 -8.44 -39.17 -17.90
N TRP A 87 -8.32 -38.44 -19.01
CA TRP A 87 -7.21 -38.62 -19.96
C TRP A 87 -5.85 -38.30 -19.33
N GLN A 88 -5.75 -37.29 -18.46
CA GLN A 88 -4.51 -37.00 -17.74
C GLN A 88 -4.13 -38.11 -16.75
N ALA A 89 -5.11 -38.68 -16.05
CA ALA A 89 -4.90 -39.81 -15.16
C ALA A 89 -4.42 -41.05 -15.95
N ALA A 90 -5.09 -41.37 -17.07
CA ALA A 90 -4.70 -42.46 -17.94
C ALA A 90 -3.31 -42.24 -18.57
N ALA A 91 -2.98 -41.02 -18.99
CA ALA A 91 -1.66 -40.69 -19.54
C ALA A 91 -0.55 -40.80 -18.47
N ARG A 92 -0.84 -40.44 -17.21
CA ARG A 92 0.09 -40.65 -16.08
C ARG A 92 0.30 -42.12 -15.81
N ASP A 93 -0.77 -42.92 -15.75
CA ASP A 93 -0.66 -44.36 -15.54
C ASP A 93 0.12 -45.03 -16.69
N LEU A 94 -0.15 -44.64 -17.94
CA LEU A 94 0.57 -45.12 -19.11
C LEU A 94 2.07 -44.80 -19.05
N LYS A 95 2.45 -43.63 -18.52
CA LYS A 95 3.87 -43.25 -18.33
C LYS A 95 4.62 -44.20 -17.39
N PHE A 96 3.93 -44.79 -16.41
CA PHE A 96 4.54 -45.73 -15.46
C PHE A 96 4.39 -47.20 -15.88
N THR A 97 3.39 -47.54 -16.68
CA THR A 97 3.11 -48.92 -17.13
C THR A 97 3.73 -49.27 -18.48
N ASP A 98 3.73 -48.35 -19.46
CA ASP A 98 4.31 -48.55 -20.80
C ASP A 98 4.88 -47.23 -21.36
N LEU A 99 6.15 -46.99 -21.05
CA LEU A 99 6.88 -45.78 -21.44
C LEU A 99 7.00 -45.62 -22.98
N PRO A 100 7.33 -46.66 -23.78
CA PRO A 100 7.34 -46.56 -25.24
C PRO A 100 6.01 -46.09 -25.86
N LEU A 101 4.87 -46.62 -25.37
CA LEU A 101 3.56 -46.24 -25.87
C LEU A 101 3.21 -44.80 -25.49
N TYR A 102 3.54 -44.39 -24.26
CA TYR A 102 3.40 -43.01 -23.80
C TYR A 102 4.19 -42.01 -24.66
N GLU A 103 5.46 -42.31 -24.96
CA GLU A 103 6.31 -41.45 -25.79
C GLU A 103 5.79 -41.31 -27.23
N ALA A 104 5.34 -42.41 -27.83
CA ALA A 104 4.76 -42.41 -29.17
C ALA A 104 3.45 -41.59 -29.24
N LEU A 105 2.59 -41.73 -28.23
CA LEU A 105 1.36 -40.96 -28.09
C LEU A 105 1.67 -39.47 -27.87
N SER A 106 2.56 -39.17 -26.93
CA SER A 106 3.01 -37.80 -26.62
C SER A 106 3.57 -37.10 -27.84
N LYS A 107 4.44 -37.76 -28.63
CA LYS A 107 5.00 -37.21 -29.87
C LYS A 107 3.91 -36.87 -30.91
N LYS A 108 2.91 -37.73 -31.06
CA LYS A 108 1.77 -37.47 -31.95
C LYS A 108 0.91 -36.31 -31.44
N VAL A 109 0.65 -36.24 -30.14
CA VAL A 109 -0.09 -35.13 -29.51
C VAL A 109 0.64 -33.80 -29.70
N MET A 110 1.95 -33.75 -29.42
CA MET A 110 2.79 -32.57 -29.67
C MET A 110 2.76 -32.13 -31.15
N THR A 111 2.86 -33.08 -32.08
CA THR A 111 2.77 -32.79 -33.52
C THR A 111 1.41 -32.22 -33.92
N LYS A 112 0.31 -32.72 -33.32
CA LYS A 112 -1.06 -32.25 -33.61
C LYS A 112 -1.38 -30.90 -32.98
N LEU A 113 -0.84 -30.63 -31.79
CA LEU A 113 -1.00 -29.35 -31.10
C LEU A 113 -0.04 -28.27 -31.62
N GLY A 114 0.98 -28.65 -32.38
CA GLY A 114 2.03 -27.72 -32.85
C GLY A 114 2.94 -27.22 -31.72
N THR A 115 2.93 -27.88 -30.57
CA THR A 115 3.71 -27.51 -29.38
C THR A 115 4.95 -28.38 -29.27
N LYS A 116 6.08 -27.78 -28.90
CA LYS A 116 7.36 -28.50 -28.75
C LYS A 116 7.51 -29.23 -27.41
N THR A 117 6.75 -28.80 -26.41
CA THR A 117 6.81 -29.32 -25.04
C THR A 117 5.42 -29.24 -24.42
N VAL A 118 4.95 -30.34 -23.83
CA VAL A 118 3.81 -30.34 -22.91
C VAL A 118 4.42 -30.44 -21.52
N LEU A 119 4.38 -29.34 -20.77
CA LEU A 119 4.83 -29.30 -19.38
C LEU A 119 3.88 -30.15 -18.53
N ASP A 120 4.45 -30.83 -17.53
CA ASP A 120 3.67 -31.61 -16.59
C ASP A 120 2.88 -30.65 -15.68
N GLN A 121 1.55 -30.72 -15.74
CA GLN A 121 0.67 -29.80 -15.02
C GLN A 121 0.89 -29.86 -13.50
N THR A 122 1.30 -31.00 -12.95
CA THR A 122 1.67 -31.14 -11.54
C THR A 122 2.92 -30.35 -11.17
N THR A 123 3.86 -30.21 -12.10
CA THR A 123 5.08 -29.42 -11.90
C THR A 123 4.75 -27.93 -11.97
N GLU A 124 3.94 -27.51 -12.96
CA GLU A 124 3.47 -26.12 -13.07
C GLU A 124 2.66 -25.69 -11.84
N LEU A 125 1.75 -26.54 -11.36
CA LEU A 125 0.97 -26.25 -10.14
C LEU A 125 1.88 -26.04 -8.93
N ARG A 126 2.92 -26.89 -8.76
CA ARG A 126 3.88 -26.74 -7.66
C ARG A 126 4.69 -25.44 -7.76
N GLU A 127 5.14 -25.08 -8.96
CA GLU A 127 5.87 -23.82 -9.20
C GLU A 127 4.97 -22.61 -8.93
N LEU A 128 3.71 -22.68 -9.37
CA LEU A 128 2.72 -21.63 -9.12
C LEU A 128 2.40 -21.50 -7.62
N GLU A 129 2.24 -22.60 -6.90
CA GLU A 129 2.06 -22.61 -5.44
C GLU A 129 3.25 -21.97 -4.71
N GLN A 130 4.49 -22.29 -5.12
CA GLN A 130 5.69 -21.67 -4.58
C GLN A 130 5.75 -20.18 -4.88
N SER A 131 5.40 -19.77 -6.11
CA SER A 131 5.36 -18.36 -6.50
C SER A 131 4.31 -17.59 -5.71
N LEU A 132 3.14 -18.18 -5.46
CA LEU A 132 2.08 -17.59 -4.65
C LEU A 132 2.50 -17.49 -3.18
N ALA A 133 3.17 -18.50 -2.64
CA ALA A 133 3.69 -18.44 -1.28
C ALA A 133 4.70 -17.28 -1.12
N ALA A 134 5.65 -17.17 -2.05
CA ALA A 134 6.62 -16.08 -2.06
C ALA A 134 5.95 -14.70 -2.22
N GLN A 135 4.95 -14.57 -3.09
CA GLN A 135 4.20 -13.32 -3.25
C GLN A 135 3.40 -12.94 -2.00
N LYS A 136 2.80 -13.92 -1.32
CA LYS A 136 2.10 -13.69 -0.05
C LYS A 136 3.05 -13.20 1.03
N GLU A 137 4.22 -13.82 1.17
CA GLU A 137 5.24 -13.38 2.12
C GLU A 137 5.74 -11.96 1.82
N GLN A 138 5.94 -11.63 0.54
CA GLN A 138 6.27 -10.26 0.11
C GLN A 138 5.15 -9.28 0.44
N PHE A 139 3.89 -9.67 0.22
CA PHE A 139 2.74 -8.82 0.55
C PHE A 139 2.63 -8.58 2.06
N GLU A 140 2.79 -9.61 2.89
CA GLU A 140 2.81 -9.50 4.35
C GLU A 140 3.94 -8.59 4.83
N THR A 141 5.13 -8.72 4.25
CA THR A 141 6.28 -7.86 4.55
C THR A 141 5.99 -6.40 4.20
N LEU A 142 5.44 -6.14 3.01
CA LEU A 142 5.08 -4.79 2.57
C LEU A 142 3.92 -4.21 3.39
N ALA A 143 2.94 -5.03 3.78
CA ALA A 143 1.84 -4.63 4.63
C ALA A 143 2.34 -4.23 6.03
N GLY A 144 3.25 -5.01 6.61
CA GLY A 144 3.92 -4.68 7.87
C GLY A 144 4.71 -3.38 7.78
N ALA A 145 5.49 -3.19 6.71
CA ALA A 145 6.24 -1.95 6.48
C ALA A 145 5.31 -0.73 6.33
N LYS A 146 4.20 -0.87 5.59
CA LYS A 146 3.19 0.19 5.45
C LYS A 146 2.57 0.54 6.80
N GLN A 147 2.22 -0.45 7.61
CA GLN A 147 1.65 -0.21 8.93
C GLN A 147 2.64 0.49 9.87
N ALA A 148 3.92 0.12 9.82
CA ALA A 148 4.97 0.79 10.59
C ALA A 148 5.12 2.27 10.19
N ILE A 149 5.10 2.58 8.88
CA ILE A 149 5.17 3.96 8.39
C ILE A 149 3.94 4.77 8.84
N VAL A 150 2.74 4.18 8.79
CA VAL A 150 1.52 4.83 9.27
C VAL A 150 1.61 5.15 10.77
N ALA A 151 2.07 4.20 11.59
CA ALA A 151 2.25 4.44 13.03
C ALA A 151 3.27 5.55 13.32
N GLN A 152 4.40 5.57 12.59
CA GLN A 152 5.39 6.64 12.70
C GLN A 152 4.81 8.00 12.30
N ARG A 153 4.07 8.05 11.18
CA ARG A 153 3.38 9.27 10.73
C ARG A 153 2.43 9.78 11.80
N ASP A 154 1.58 8.93 12.35
CA ASP A 154 0.57 9.34 13.33
C ASP A 154 1.22 9.82 14.64
N THR A 155 2.34 9.21 15.03
CA THR A 155 3.16 9.67 16.17
C THR A 155 3.71 11.09 15.92
N LEU A 156 4.25 11.35 14.72
CA LEU A 156 4.77 12.68 14.35
C LEU A 156 3.65 13.72 14.29
N LEU A 157 2.49 13.37 13.73
CA LEU A 157 1.33 14.25 13.68
C LEU A 157 0.84 14.63 15.09
N GLY A 158 0.77 13.65 16.00
CA GLY A 158 0.43 13.88 17.41
C GLY A 158 1.44 14.75 18.16
N ALA A 159 2.74 14.55 17.90
CA ALA A 159 3.79 15.39 18.47
C ALA A 159 3.69 16.84 17.98
N LEU A 160 3.41 17.05 16.69
CA LEU A 160 3.17 18.39 16.13
C LEU A 160 1.91 19.04 16.69
N ALA A 161 0.83 18.28 16.87
CA ALA A 161 -0.40 18.78 17.50
C ALA A 161 -0.15 19.24 18.95
N THR A 162 0.67 18.49 19.70
CA THR A 162 1.05 18.85 21.07
C THR A 162 1.92 20.11 21.11
N ALA A 163 2.85 20.26 20.16
CA ALA A 163 3.72 21.44 20.07
C ALA A 163 2.96 22.70 19.64
N VAL A 164 1.93 22.56 18.78
CA VAL A 164 1.14 23.68 18.25
C VAL A 164 -0.36 23.39 18.38
N PRO A 165 -0.93 23.55 19.59
CA PRO A 165 -2.35 23.27 19.84
C PRO A 165 -3.29 24.37 19.30
N GLN A 166 -2.73 25.49 18.83
CA GLN A 166 -3.49 26.66 18.38
C GLN A 166 -4.13 26.46 16.99
N LEU A 167 -3.64 25.50 16.22
CA LEU A 167 -4.18 25.14 14.91
C LEU A 167 -5.19 24.00 15.07
N ASN A 168 -6.38 24.19 14.49
CA ASN A 168 -7.44 23.19 14.50
C ASN A 168 -7.05 21.94 13.69
N ASP A 169 -7.39 20.76 14.18
CA ASP A 169 -7.20 19.47 13.50
C ASP A 169 -8.24 19.17 12.41
N GLY A 170 -9.01 20.17 11.98
CA GLY A 170 -10.03 20.01 10.95
C GLY A 170 -9.42 20.02 9.54
N GLY A 171 -9.57 18.94 8.79
CA GLY A 171 -9.22 18.86 7.38
C GLY A 171 -8.17 17.79 7.07
N ASP A 172 -7.36 18.02 6.02
CA ASP A 172 -6.26 17.13 5.65
C ASP A 172 -5.16 17.19 6.73
N PRO A 173 -4.85 16.06 7.41
CA PRO A 173 -3.86 16.04 8.49
C PRO A 173 -2.46 16.46 8.03
N ILE A 174 -2.09 16.23 6.77
CA ILE A 174 -0.78 16.63 6.24
C ILE A 174 -0.72 18.15 6.07
N ALA A 175 -1.76 18.75 5.49
CA ALA A 175 -1.83 20.21 5.35
C ALA A 175 -1.77 20.92 6.71
N VAL A 176 -2.49 20.41 7.73
CA VAL A 176 -2.44 20.95 9.10
C VAL A 176 -1.04 20.81 9.70
N ALA A 177 -0.37 19.68 9.51
CA ALA A 177 1.00 19.48 9.99
C ALA A 177 2.02 20.43 9.36
N LEU A 178 1.89 20.70 8.05
CA LEU A 178 2.72 21.67 7.35
C LEU A 178 2.48 23.09 7.88
N ALA A 179 1.23 23.49 8.12
CA ALA A 179 0.89 24.77 8.73
C ALA A 179 1.48 24.91 10.15
N ARG A 180 1.46 23.83 10.96
CA ARG A 180 2.10 23.80 12.28
C ARG A 180 3.62 23.99 12.19
N LEU A 181 4.27 23.34 11.22
CA LEU A 181 5.72 23.50 10.98
C LEU A 181 6.08 24.94 10.57
N GLU A 182 5.29 25.56 9.69
CA GLU A 182 5.49 26.96 9.31
C GLU A 182 5.35 27.90 10.51
N LEU A 183 4.35 27.64 11.37
CA LEU A 183 4.14 28.43 12.57
C LEU A 183 5.32 28.29 13.55
N LEU A 184 5.81 27.08 13.81
CA LEU A 184 7.02 26.84 14.61
C LEU A 184 8.25 27.55 14.03
N LYS A 185 8.42 27.50 12.69
CA LYS A 185 9.51 28.20 12.02
C LYS A 185 9.40 29.72 12.21
N SER A 186 8.20 30.29 12.07
CA SER A 186 7.97 31.72 12.27
C SER A 186 8.25 32.15 13.71
N GLN A 187 7.79 31.36 14.69
CA GLN A 187 8.04 31.61 16.11
C GLN A 187 9.53 31.51 16.44
N SER A 188 10.24 30.53 15.88
CA SER A 188 11.69 30.40 16.03
C SER A 188 12.42 31.62 15.49
N THR A 189 12.12 32.07 14.26
CA THR A 189 12.75 33.28 13.69
C THR A 189 12.46 34.53 14.51
N LYS A 190 11.24 34.67 15.03
CA LYS A 190 10.86 35.80 15.88
C LYS A 190 11.55 35.75 17.24
N ALA A 191 11.70 34.57 17.83
CA ALA A 191 12.41 34.38 19.10
C ALA A 191 13.90 34.68 18.95
N VAL A 192 14.54 34.30 17.83
CA VAL A 192 15.93 34.66 17.53
C VAL A 192 16.06 36.16 17.35
N ALA A 193 15.18 36.79 16.58
CA ALA A 193 15.20 38.24 16.39
C ALA A 193 14.97 39.02 17.71
N ALA A 194 14.07 38.54 18.57
CA ALA A 194 13.84 39.11 19.90
C ALA A 194 15.04 38.92 20.83
N GLY A 195 15.69 37.76 20.79
CA GLY A 195 16.91 37.50 21.56
C GLY A 195 18.07 38.39 21.11
N VAL A 196 18.27 38.55 19.78
CA VAL A 196 19.29 39.46 19.24
C VAL A 196 18.95 40.91 19.60
N ALA A 197 17.70 41.34 19.50
CA ALA A 197 17.29 42.69 19.90
C ALA A 197 17.51 42.94 21.40
N GLN A 198 17.19 41.98 22.27
CA GLN A 198 17.45 42.09 23.71
C GLN A 198 18.94 42.12 24.04
N VAL A 199 19.77 41.37 23.32
CA VAL A 199 21.24 41.41 23.49
C VAL A 199 21.79 42.74 23.00
N VAL A 200 21.39 43.22 21.83
CA VAL A 200 21.83 44.53 21.28
C VAL A 200 21.38 45.70 22.17
N GLU A 201 20.16 45.65 22.71
CA GLU A 201 19.68 46.67 23.66
C GLU A 201 20.40 46.59 25.01
N ALA A 202 20.81 45.39 25.45
CA ALA A 202 21.63 45.21 26.64
C ALA A 202 23.10 45.62 26.46
N GLU A 203 23.65 45.52 25.24
CA GLU A 203 25.03 45.87 24.88
C GLU A 203 25.19 47.33 24.41
N SER A 204 24.10 48.07 24.21
CA SER A 204 24.18 49.50 23.89
C SER A 204 24.90 50.28 25.01
N HIS A 205 25.96 50.99 24.64
CA HIS A 205 26.72 51.89 25.50
C HIS A 205 25.85 53.03 26.08
N VAL A 206 24.82 53.46 25.33
CA VAL A 206 23.86 54.48 25.79
C VAL A 206 22.61 53.77 26.33
N PRO A 207 22.29 53.92 27.63
CA PRO A 207 21.07 53.40 28.24
C PRO A 207 19.80 54.00 27.64
N THR A 208 18.85 53.13 27.26
CA THR A 208 17.49 53.55 26.88
C THR A 208 16.71 54.01 28.12
N GLN A 209 15.63 54.77 27.91
CA GLN A 209 14.82 55.29 29.01
C GLN A 209 14.23 54.18 29.90
N GLN A 210 13.75 53.10 29.29
CA GLN A 210 13.24 51.93 30.03
C GLN A 210 14.32 51.25 30.88
N LEU A 211 15.56 51.20 30.37
CA LEU A 211 16.69 50.64 31.11
C LEU A 211 17.04 51.51 32.33
N LEU A 212 17.05 52.84 32.17
CA LEU A 212 17.25 53.76 33.29
C LEU A 212 16.13 53.64 34.34
N GLU A 213 14.88 53.46 33.92
CA GLU A 213 13.75 53.24 34.84
C GLU A 213 13.94 51.94 35.65
N GLN A 214 14.34 50.84 35.01
CA GLN A 214 14.64 49.57 35.69
C GLN A 214 15.82 49.67 36.67
N VAL A 215 16.89 50.40 36.29
CA VAL A 215 18.05 50.64 37.15
C VAL A 215 17.67 51.51 38.35
N SER A 216 16.87 52.55 38.13
CA SER A 216 16.39 53.44 39.20
C SER A 216 15.51 52.73 40.23
N ALA A 217 14.79 51.69 39.79
CA ALA A 217 13.99 50.81 40.64
C ALA A 217 14.82 49.70 41.32
N GLY A 218 16.13 49.60 41.01
CA GLY A 218 17.01 48.56 41.52
C GLY A 218 16.78 47.17 40.91
N ALA A 219 16.01 47.06 39.83
CA ALA A 219 15.68 45.79 39.19
C ALA A 219 16.86 45.20 38.38
N ARG A 220 17.84 46.04 38.00
CA ARG A 220 19.01 45.66 37.21
C ARG A 220 20.18 46.62 37.46
N PRO A 221 21.44 46.14 37.54
CA PRO A 221 22.63 47.01 37.56
C PRO A 221 23.03 47.49 36.16
N LEU A 222 23.74 48.62 36.07
CA LEU A 222 24.33 49.10 34.81
C LEU A 222 25.54 48.24 34.42
N THR A 223 25.79 48.08 33.12
CA THR A 223 27.09 47.57 32.65
C THR A 223 28.18 48.63 32.89
N ARG A 224 29.46 48.24 32.79
CA ARG A 224 30.59 49.17 32.99
C ARG A 224 30.49 50.37 32.05
N ASP A 225 30.28 50.11 30.76
CA ASP A 225 30.24 51.15 29.72
C ASP A 225 29.02 52.06 29.89
N GLN A 226 27.87 51.48 30.24
CA GLN A 226 26.66 52.24 30.57
C GLN A 226 26.83 53.10 31.81
N ARG A 227 27.57 52.61 32.82
CA ARG A 227 27.89 53.36 34.02
C ARG A 227 28.82 54.53 33.70
N GLU A 228 29.87 54.31 32.90
CA GLU A 228 30.79 55.36 32.47
C GLU A 228 30.05 56.47 31.70
N TRP A 229 29.12 56.09 30.81
CA TRP A 229 28.24 57.04 30.14
C TRP A 229 27.30 57.78 31.12
N CYS A 230 26.61 57.05 32.01
CA CYS A 230 25.70 57.64 32.99
C CYS A 230 26.40 58.60 33.94
N ILE A 231 27.65 58.34 34.32
CA ILE A 231 28.44 59.27 35.15
C ILE A 231 28.68 60.56 34.38
N GLY A 232 29.11 60.48 33.12
CA GLY A 232 29.33 61.67 32.28
C GLY A 232 28.05 62.49 32.11
N GLU A 233 26.93 61.83 31.81
CA GLU A 233 25.65 62.49 31.63
C GLU A 233 25.14 63.11 32.95
N ALA A 234 25.25 62.38 34.08
CA ALA A 234 24.88 62.86 35.41
C ALA A 234 25.70 64.09 35.84
N MET A 235 26.99 64.15 35.48
CA MET A 235 27.81 65.33 35.71
C MET A 235 27.31 66.53 34.90
N VAL A 236 26.95 66.32 33.63
CA VAL A 236 26.42 67.39 32.78
C VAL A 236 25.07 67.88 33.29
N THR A 237 24.14 66.98 33.62
CA THR A 237 22.79 67.35 34.07
C THR A 237 22.76 67.99 35.45
N SER A 238 23.69 67.61 36.33
CA SER A 238 23.89 68.29 37.62
C SER A 238 24.69 69.59 37.53
N GLY A 239 25.16 69.99 36.35
CA GLY A 239 25.98 71.19 36.17
C GLY A 239 27.33 71.10 36.88
N PHE A 240 27.94 69.90 36.91
CA PHE A 240 29.20 69.58 37.57
C PHE A 240 29.21 69.80 39.09
N GLN A 241 28.03 69.72 39.73
CA GLN A 241 27.92 69.78 41.19
C GLN A 241 28.55 68.57 41.89
N TYR A 242 28.61 67.43 41.19
CA TYR A 242 29.19 66.19 41.71
C TYR A 242 30.42 65.78 40.90
N THR A 243 31.41 65.24 41.60
CA THR A 243 32.58 64.60 40.99
C THR A 243 32.27 63.15 40.57
N PRO A 244 33.02 62.58 39.61
CA PRO A 244 32.83 61.18 39.20
C PRO A 244 32.89 60.19 40.38
N VAL A 245 33.75 60.44 41.37
CA VAL A 245 33.94 59.55 42.52
C VAL A 245 32.71 59.58 43.43
N GLU A 246 32.20 60.76 43.75
CA GLU A 246 30.98 60.93 44.56
C GLU A 246 29.77 60.25 43.88
N LEU A 247 29.67 60.38 42.56
CA LEU A 247 28.62 59.76 41.75
C LEU A 247 28.69 58.22 41.76
N ILE A 248 29.90 57.64 41.76
CA ILE A 248 30.09 56.19 41.89
C ILE A 248 29.70 55.71 43.28
N GLU A 249 29.99 56.47 44.34
CA GLU A 249 29.63 56.14 45.72
C GLU A 249 28.12 56.14 45.96
N GLN A 250 27.36 57.01 45.27
CA GLN A 250 25.90 57.05 45.38
C GLN A 250 25.21 55.86 44.68
N GLY A 251 25.91 55.21 43.75
CA GLY A 251 25.48 53.98 43.08
C GLY A 251 24.55 54.18 41.88
N ASP A 252 24.38 53.09 41.11
CA ASP A 252 23.71 53.08 39.80
C ASP A 252 22.25 53.56 39.84
N ALA A 253 21.51 53.22 40.90
CA ALA A 253 20.11 53.62 41.05
C ALA A 253 19.93 55.13 41.21
N TYR A 254 20.87 55.78 41.91
CA TYR A 254 20.88 57.23 42.06
C TYR A 254 21.20 57.94 40.75
N LEU A 255 22.24 57.46 40.04
CA LEU A 255 22.61 57.97 38.71
C LEU A 255 21.45 57.93 37.73
N ALA A 256 20.76 56.78 37.65
CA ALA A 256 19.62 56.63 36.75
C ALA A 256 18.46 57.58 37.11
N LYS A 257 18.20 57.80 38.40
CA LYS A 257 17.19 58.77 38.87
C LYS A 257 17.53 60.20 38.45
N LEU A 258 18.78 60.61 38.67
CA LEU A 258 19.24 61.97 38.36
C LEU A 258 19.08 62.29 36.87
N ILE A 259 19.42 61.33 35.99
CA ILE A 259 19.27 61.48 34.54
C ILE A 259 17.78 61.49 34.14
N LEU A 260 16.94 60.66 34.75
CA LEU A 260 15.50 60.64 34.47
C LEU A 260 14.81 61.93 34.91
N ASP A 261 15.16 62.47 36.07
CA ASP A 261 14.60 63.71 36.59
C ASP A 261 15.03 64.90 35.70
N ALA A 262 16.29 64.92 35.24
CA ALA A 262 16.77 65.93 34.29
C ALA A 262 16.09 65.87 32.92
N ARG A 263 15.59 64.70 32.49
CA ARG A 263 14.83 64.53 31.23
C ARG A 263 13.35 64.91 31.35
N ARG A 264 12.84 65.04 32.58
CA ARG A 264 11.44 65.41 32.87
C ARG A 264 11.27 66.91 33.10
N GLY A 265 12.34 67.62 33.47
CA GLY A 265 12.41 69.08 33.58
C GLY A 265 12.66 69.74 32.24
#